data_AF-A0A355PJT4-F1
#
_entry.id   AF-A0A355PJT4-F1
#
_cell.length_a   1.000
_cell.length_b   1.000
_cell.length_c   1.000
_cell.angle_alpha   90.00
_cell.angle_beta   90.00
_cell.angle_gamma   90.00
#
_symmetry.space_group_name_H-M   'P 1'
#
loop_
_entity.id
_entity.type
_entity.pdbx_description
1 polymer ?
#
loop_
_entity_poly.entity_id
_entity_poly.type
_entity_poly.pdbx_seq_one_letter_code
_entity_poly.pdbx_strand_id
1 'polypeptide(L)'
;MEKMPTPNVEKVEEIKKVENIENKAEHIPSKEEVLGVIGKYIEGDIKPSRELSDENGVYLIEVTIPDQDPANMGGTVEYLYIRKGEYGNNIASLTTEVHVVYYDTDGIPCGGDQKDIFNGEEWKEVK
;
A
#
# COMPACT_ATOMS: atom_id res chain seq x y z
N MET A 1 -21.05 5.65 54.20
CA MET A 1 -20.25 6.50 53.29
C MET A 1 -18.97 5.75 52.97
N GLU A 2 -18.98 4.96 51.90
CA GLU A 2 -17.78 4.27 51.43
C GLU A 2 -16.86 5.30 50.76
N LYS A 3 -15.58 5.32 51.18
CA LYS A 3 -14.57 6.17 50.55
C LYS A 3 -14.24 5.59 49.17
N MET A 4 -14.41 6.39 48.12
CA MET A 4 -13.97 6.02 46.78
C MET A 4 -12.43 5.83 46.79
N PRO A 5 -11.89 4.78 46.15
CA PRO A 5 -10.45 4.64 46.01
C PRO A 5 -9.90 5.72 45.07
N THR A 6 -8.90 6.47 45.53
CA THR A 6 -8.13 7.38 44.70
C THR A 6 -7.32 6.60 43.67
N PRO A 7 -7.32 6.99 42.38
CA PRO A 7 -6.51 6.33 41.37
C PRO A 7 -5.01 6.48 41.70
N ASN A 8 -4.27 5.39 41.52
CA ASN A 8 -2.82 5.33 41.76
C ASN A 8 -2.11 6.30 40.81
N VAL A 9 -1.36 7.26 41.37
CA VAL A 9 -0.69 8.36 40.64
C VAL A 9 0.31 7.83 39.60
N GLU A 10 0.92 6.67 39.86
CA GLU A 10 1.85 6.00 38.93
C GLU A 10 1.18 5.62 37.60
N LYS A 11 -0.10 5.20 37.64
CA LYS A 11 -0.85 4.82 36.43
C LYS A 11 -1.16 6.04 35.54
N VAL A 12 -1.25 7.23 36.14
CA VAL A 12 -1.53 8.47 35.42
C VAL A 12 -0.30 8.98 34.68
N GLU A 13 0.90 8.74 35.20
CA GLU A 13 2.16 9.09 34.53
C GLU A 13 2.49 8.14 33.36
N GLU A 14 2.17 6.84 33.48
CA GLU A 14 2.30 5.92 32.35
C GLU A 14 1.37 6.30 31.18
N ILE A 15 0.14 6.73 31.44
CA ILE A 15 -0.81 7.16 30.39
C ILE A 15 -0.29 8.40 29.66
N LYS A 16 0.35 9.35 30.37
CA LYS A 16 0.94 10.55 29.74
C LYS A 16 2.16 10.26 28.88
N LYS A 17 2.85 9.13 29.10
CA LYS A 17 4.03 8.75 28.31
C LYS A 17 3.67 8.14 26.95
N VAL A 18 2.42 7.71 26.76
CA VAL A 18 1.93 7.13 25.49
C VAL A 18 1.50 8.20 24.49
N GLU A 19 1.26 9.45 24.92
CA GLU A 19 0.77 10.53 24.04
C GLU A 19 1.87 11.30 23.28
N ASN A 20 3.14 10.86 23.37
CA ASN A 20 4.27 11.52 22.72
C ASN A 20 4.87 10.69 21.57
N ILE A 21 4.01 10.01 20.81
CA ILE A 21 4.41 9.45 19.50
C ILE A 21 4.48 10.64 18.55
N GLU A 22 5.71 11.04 18.28
CA GLU A 22 6.10 12.23 17.54
C GLU A 22 5.29 12.44 16.26
N ASN A 23 4.84 13.70 16.05
CA ASN A 23 4.35 14.24 14.77
C ASN A 23 5.45 14.23 13.69
N LYS A 24 6.00 13.06 13.38
CA LYS A 24 6.81 12.89 12.17
C LYS A 24 5.84 12.92 11.00
N ALA A 25 6.09 13.81 10.04
CA ALA A 25 5.36 13.77 8.78
C ALA A 25 5.45 12.35 8.21
N GLU A 26 4.30 11.72 7.97
CA GLU A 26 4.23 10.39 7.36
C GLU A 26 5.01 10.44 6.05
N HIS A 27 6.00 9.56 5.89
CA HIS A 27 6.74 9.49 4.64
C HIS A 27 5.82 8.94 3.56
N ILE A 28 5.68 9.69 2.48
CA ILE A 28 4.92 9.27 1.31
C ILE A 28 5.91 8.79 0.26
N PRO A 29 5.83 7.52 -0.18
CA PRO A 29 6.69 7.02 -1.24
C PRO A 29 6.56 7.86 -2.52
N SER A 30 7.69 8.24 -3.08
CA SER A 30 7.75 8.86 -4.40
C SER A 30 7.40 7.86 -5.50
N LYS A 31 7.07 8.37 -6.68
CA LYS A 31 6.83 7.55 -7.88
C LYS A 31 8.02 6.62 -8.18
N GLU A 32 9.24 7.12 -8.07
CA GLU A 32 10.45 6.33 -8.36
C GLU A 32 10.62 5.18 -7.37
N GLU A 33 10.36 5.41 -6.08
CA GLU A 33 10.38 4.35 -5.06
C GLU A 33 9.31 3.29 -5.33
N VAL A 34 8.07 3.71 -5.65
CA VAL A 34 6.98 2.78 -5.99
C VAL A 34 7.32 1.94 -7.23
N LEU A 35 7.82 2.55 -8.30
CA LEU A 35 8.22 1.83 -9.51
C LEU A 35 9.41 0.90 -9.26
N GLY A 36 10.33 1.28 -8.37
CA GLY A 36 11.41 0.40 -7.92
C GLY A 36 10.90 -0.85 -7.18
N VAL A 37 9.81 -0.74 -6.41
CA VAL A 37 9.17 -1.89 -5.76
C VAL A 37 8.44 -2.77 -6.75
N ILE A 38 7.61 -2.20 -7.63
CA ILE A 38 6.92 -2.95 -8.68
C ILE A 38 7.94 -3.67 -9.59
N GLY A 39 9.06 -3.01 -9.89
CA GLY A 39 10.10 -3.56 -10.74
C GLY A 39 10.86 -4.77 -10.20
N LYS A 40 10.69 -5.10 -8.93
CA LYS A 40 11.19 -6.39 -8.40
C LYS A 40 10.49 -7.58 -9.05
N TYR A 41 9.28 -7.39 -9.58
CA TYR A 41 8.42 -8.45 -10.10
C TYR A 41 8.30 -8.48 -11.62
N ILE A 42 8.83 -7.46 -12.31
CA ILE A 42 8.71 -7.29 -13.76
C ILE A 42 10.09 -7.36 -14.38
N GLU A 43 10.26 -8.22 -15.38
CA GLU A 43 11.46 -8.20 -16.22
C GLU A 43 11.31 -7.14 -17.33
N GLY A 44 12.29 -6.25 -17.44
CA GLY A 44 12.38 -5.25 -18.51
C GLY A 44 11.85 -3.86 -18.15
N ASP A 45 11.48 -3.10 -19.18
CA ASP A 45 11.05 -1.71 -19.04
C ASP A 45 9.65 -1.59 -18.44
N ILE A 46 9.54 -0.82 -17.37
CA ILE A 46 8.28 -0.57 -16.66
C ILE A 46 7.68 0.74 -17.15
N LYS A 47 6.43 0.70 -17.59
CA LYS A 47 5.66 1.88 -17.98
C LYS A 47 4.28 1.85 -17.31
N PRO A 48 3.93 2.87 -16.50
CA PRO A 48 2.58 2.98 -15.96
C PRO A 48 1.53 3.02 -17.07
N SER A 49 0.50 2.19 -16.96
CA SER A 49 -0.72 2.28 -17.77
C SER A 49 -1.65 3.37 -17.23
N ARG A 50 -1.61 3.62 -15.92
CA ARG A 50 -2.33 4.73 -15.26
C ARG A 50 -1.55 5.27 -14.08
N GLU A 51 -1.69 6.57 -13.85
CA GLU A 51 -1.12 7.27 -12.70
C GLU A 51 -2.08 8.36 -12.24
N LEU A 52 -2.34 8.43 -10.92
CA LEU A 52 -3.14 9.49 -10.32
C LEU A 52 -2.44 10.07 -9.08
N SER A 53 -2.55 11.39 -8.91
CA SER A 53 -1.83 12.16 -7.88
C SER A 53 -2.71 13.24 -7.26
N ASP A 54 -2.37 13.66 -6.05
CA ASP A 54 -2.94 14.81 -5.33
C ASP A 54 -1.83 15.79 -4.87
N GLU A 55 -2.16 16.76 -4.00
CA GLU A 55 -1.15 17.71 -3.49
C GLU A 55 0.00 17.05 -2.71
N ASN A 56 -0.18 15.81 -2.23
CA ASN A 56 0.78 15.08 -1.45
C ASN A 56 1.58 14.06 -2.29
N GLY A 57 1.29 13.94 -3.59
CA GLY A 57 2.00 13.07 -4.53
C GLY A 57 1.13 11.97 -5.12
N VAL A 58 1.77 10.94 -5.67
CA VAL A 58 1.08 9.83 -6.33
C VAL A 58 0.34 8.97 -5.31
N TYR A 59 -0.94 8.70 -5.59
CA TYR A 59 -1.76 7.81 -4.76
C TYR A 59 -2.19 6.55 -5.49
N LEU A 60 -2.04 6.51 -6.82
CA LEU A 60 -2.33 5.34 -7.65
C LEU A 60 -1.28 5.20 -8.77
N ILE A 61 -0.73 4.01 -8.93
CA ILE A 61 0.00 3.60 -10.14
C ILE A 61 -0.50 2.22 -10.56
N GLU A 62 -0.95 2.10 -11.80
CA GLU A 62 -1.23 0.82 -12.45
C GLU A 62 -0.12 0.57 -13.48
N VAL A 63 0.45 -0.64 -13.47
CA VAL A 63 1.39 -1.13 -14.48
C VAL A 63 0.84 -2.43 -15.04
N THR A 64 0.43 -2.42 -16.29
CA THR A 64 -0.12 -3.59 -16.98
C THR A 64 0.91 -4.16 -17.94
N ILE A 65 1.19 -5.46 -17.84
CA ILE A 65 2.08 -6.20 -18.74
C ILE A 65 1.39 -7.46 -19.27
N PRO A 66 1.77 -7.97 -20.45
CA PRO A 66 1.33 -9.28 -20.91
C PRO A 66 1.80 -10.37 -19.95
N ASP A 67 0.91 -11.30 -19.61
CA ASP A 67 1.30 -12.48 -18.82
C ASP A 67 2.33 -13.30 -19.63
N GLN A 68 3.44 -13.61 -18.97
CA GLN A 68 4.54 -14.38 -19.56
C GLN A 68 4.37 -15.89 -19.32
N ASP A 69 3.40 -16.31 -18.48
CA ASP A 69 3.12 -17.73 -18.27
C ASP A 69 2.55 -18.38 -19.55
N PRO A 70 3.27 -19.35 -20.15
CA PRO A 70 2.81 -20.06 -21.33
C PRO A 70 1.50 -20.82 -21.13
N ALA A 71 1.10 -21.11 -19.88
CA ALA A 71 -0.17 -21.75 -19.56
C ALA A 71 -1.37 -20.79 -19.70
N ASN A 72 -1.15 -19.48 -19.58
CA ASN A 72 -2.19 -18.45 -19.64
C ASN A 72 -2.26 -17.72 -21.00
N MET A 73 -1.46 -18.17 -21.99
CA MET A 73 -1.46 -17.82 -23.43
C MET A 73 -2.19 -16.50 -23.82
N GLY A 74 -1.78 -15.36 -23.27
CA GLY A 74 -2.25 -14.04 -23.69
C GLY A 74 -3.12 -13.25 -22.70
N GLY A 75 -3.22 -13.69 -21.45
CA GLY A 75 -3.73 -12.85 -20.35
C GLY A 75 -2.83 -11.65 -20.03
N THR A 76 -3.19 -10.89 -18.99
CA THR A 76 -2.39 -9.75 -18.52
C THR A 76 -2.19 -9.79 -17.02
N VAL A 77 -1.06 -9.25 -16.57
CA VAL A 77 -0.75 -9.02 -15.16
C VAL A 77 -0.74 -7.52 -14.91
N GLU A 78 -1.44 -7.09 -13.87
CA GLU A 78 -1.45 -5.70 -13.42
C GLU A 78 -0.83 -5.60 -12.04
N TYR A 79 0.18 -4.74 -11.91
CA TYR A 79 0.69 -4.32 -10.61
C TYR A 79 0.08 -2.99 -10.23
N LEU A 80 -0.49 -2.93 -9.04
CA LEU A 80 -1.27 -1.81 -8.56
C LEU A 80 -0.70 -1.29 -7.26
N TYR A 81 -0.20 -0.06 -7.27
CA TYR A 81 0.11 0.69 -6.05
C TYR A 81 -1.10 1.52 -5.63
N ILE A 82 -1.43 1.48 -4.35
CA ILE A 82 -2.41 2.38 -3.72
C ILE A 82 -1.77 2.97 -2.46
N ARG A 83 -1.76 4.31 -2.36
CA ARG A 83 -1.38 4.99 -1.11
C ARG A 83 -2.51 4.84 -0.09
N LYS A 84 -2.18 4.72 1.19
CA LYS A 84 -3.16 4.78 2.27
C LYS A 84 -4.04 6.02 2.16
N GLY A 85 -5.35 5.88 2.31
CA GLY A 85 -6.32 6.98 2.24
C GLY A 85 -7.53 6.67 1.36
N GLU A 86 -8.37 7.68 1.13
CA GLU A 86 -9.57 7.61 0.27
C GLU A 86 -9.48 8.69 -0.82
N TYR A 87 -9.52 8.29 -2.09
CA TYR A 87 -9.20 9.15 -3.24
C TYR A 87 -10.35 9.32 -4.24
N GLY A 88 -11.58 9.01 -3.83
CA GLY A 88 -12.75 9.00 -4.72
C GLY A 88 -12.71 7.87 -5.75
N ASN A 89 -13.73 7.75 -6.60
CA ASN A 89 -13.86 6.68 -7.61
C ASN A 89 -13.67 5.25 -7.06
N ASN A 90 -14.06 5.03 -5.80
CA ASN A 90 -13.86 3.77 -5.06
C ASN A 90 -12.38 3.36 -4.90
N ILE A 91 -11.45 4.30 -4.99
CA ILE A 91 -10.02 4.08 -4.68
C ILE A 91 -9.82 4.42 -3.21
N ALA A 92 -9.64 3.39 -2.39
CA ALA A 92 -9.34 3.55 -0.99
C ALA A 92 -8.48 2.39 -0.51
N SER A 93 -7.55 2.66 0.41
CA SER A 93 -6.85 1.60 1.14
C SER A 93 -6.52 2.03 2.57
N LEU A 94 -6.56 1.06 3.49
CA LEU A 94 -6.18 1.25 4.90
C LEU A 94 -4.67 1.31 5.10
N THR A 95 -3.91 0.82 4.10
CA THR A 95 -2.45 0.74 4.10
C THR A 95 -1.89 1.24 2.77
N THR A 96 -0.63 1.65 2.75
CA THR A 96 0.09 1.93 1.51
C THR A 96 0.66 0.60 1.01
N GLU A 97 0.32 0.19 -0.20
CA GLU A 97 0.50 -1.20 -0.62
C GLU A 97 0.66 -1.36 -2.13
N VAL A 98 1.25 -2.49 -2.53
CA VAL A 98 1.34 -2.97 -3.91
C VAL A 98 0.62 -4.31 -4.00
N HIS A 99 -0.28 -4.42 -4.96
CA HIS A 99 -0.98 -5.65 -5.32
C HIS A 99 -0.56 -6.12 -6.71
N VAL A 100 -0.78 -7.40 -6.98
CA VAL A 100 -0.83 -7.96 -8.31
C VAL A 100 -2.23 -8.47 -8.59
N VAL A 101 -2.73 -8.27 -9.80
CA VAL A 101 -3.98 -8.82 -10.30
C VAL A 101 -3.69 -9.56 -11.61
N TYR A 102 -4.19 -10.78 -11.70
CA TYR A 102 -4.08 -11.62 -12.87
C TYR A 102 -5.40 -11.59 -13.64
N TYR A 103 -5.31 -11.38 -14.94
CA TYR A 103 -6.46 -11.38 -15.84
C TYR A 103 -6.27 -12.47 -16.91
N ASP A 104 -7.34 -13.19 -17.21
CA ASP A 104 -7.35 -14.15 -18.31
C ASP A 104 -7.35 -13.44 -19.69
N THR A 105 -7.39 -14.23 -20.76
CA THR A 105 -7.39 -13.74 -22.15
C THR A 105 -8.62 -12.90 -22.51
N ASP A 106 -9.72 -13.02 -21.77
CA ASP A 106 -10.94 -12.25 -21.95
C ASP A 106 -10.94 -10.96 -21.12
N GLY A 107 -9.86 -10.70 -20.36
CA GLY A 107 -9.70 -9.56 -19.48
C GLY A 107 -10.49 -9.69 -18.17
N ILE A 108 -10.86 -10.91 -17.77
CA ILE A 108 -11.58 -11.16 -16.52
C ILE A 108 -10.55 -11.42 -15.41
N PRO A 109 -10.66 -10.74 -14.25
CA PRO A 109 -9.77 -10.99 -13.13
C PRO A 109 -9.96 -12.42 -12.61
N CYS A 110 -8.88 -13.20 -12.61
CA CYS A 110 -8.88 -14.61 -12.23
C CYS A 110 -8.06 -14.90 -10.96
N GLY A 111 -7.37 -13.89 -10.42
CA GLY A 111 -6.64 -13.99 -9.16
C GLY A 111 -5.92 -12.69 -8.82
N GLY A 112 -5.28 -12.67 -7.66
CA GLY A 112 -4.44 -11.57 -7.23
C GLY A 112 -3.91 -11.78 -5.82
N ASP A 113 -2.83 -11.08 -5.51
CA ASP A 113 -2.17 -11.12 -4.20
C ASP A 113 -1.73 -9.72 -3.82
N GLN A 114 -1.65 -9.48 -2.51
CA GLN A 114 -0.86 -8.38 -2.00
C GLN A 114 0.62 -8.75 -2.05
N LYS A 115 1.47 -7.91 -2.65
CA LYS A 115 2.91 -8.15 -2.78
C LYS A 115 3.73 -7.39 -1.77
N ASP A 116 3.44 -6.12 -1.52
CA ASP A 116 4.16 -5.34 -0.51
C ASP A 116 3.23 -4.42 0.29
N ILE A 117 3.62 -4.16 1.54
CA ILE A 117 3.04 -3.12 2.40
C ILE A 117 4.14 -2.16 2.83
N PHE A 118 3.87 -0.87 2.74
CA PHE A 118 4.72 0.19 3.27
C PHE A 118 4.29 0.56 4.68
N ASN A 119 5.21 0.50 5.64
CA ASN A 119 4.93 0.75 7.06
C ASN A 119 5.19 2.20 7.52
N GLY A 120 5.45 3.11 6.57
CA GLY A 120 5.85 4.49 6.84
C GLY A 120 7.36 4.73 6.77
N GLU A 121 8.18 3.68 6.70
CA GLU A 121 9.64 3.79 6.60
C GLU A 121 10.22 2.87 5.52
N GLU A 122 9.71 1.64 5.42
CA GLU A 122 10.20 0.62 4.50
C GLU A 122 9.07 -0.20 3.88
N TRP A 123 9.37 -0.80 2.73
CA TRP A 123 8.52 -1.77 2.06
C TRP A 123 8.78 -3.18 2.59
N LYS A 124 7.72 -3.91 2.92
CA LYS A 124 7.77 -5.31 3.34
C LYS A 124 7.01 -6.18 2.37
N GLU A 125 7.69 -7.15 1.80
CA GLU A 125 7.08 -8.19 0.99
C GLU A 125 6.14 -9.04 1.85
N VAL A 126 4.94 -9.27 1.34
CA VAL A 126 3.91 -10.13 1.94
C VAL A 126 4.08 -11.54 1.36
N LYS A 127 4.14 -12.54 2.25
CA LYS A 127 4.33 -13.96 1.90
C LYS A 127 3.04 -14.75 1.96
#